data_AF-A0A821NWJ2-F1
#
_entry.id   AF-A0A821NWJ2-F1
#
_cell.length_a   1.000
_cell.length_b   1.000
_cell.length_c   1.000
_cell.angle_alpha   90.00
_cell.angle_beta   90.00
_cell.angle_gamma   90.00
#
_symmetry.space_group_name_H-M   'P 1'
#
loop_
_entity.id
_entity.type
_entity.pdbx_description
1 polymer ?
#
loop_
_entity_poly.entity_id
_entity_poly.type
_entity_poly.pdbx_seq_one_letter_code
_entity_poly.pdbx_strand_id
1 'polypeptide(L)'
;QYPAFHVHSSDYELVFINNNTSTNTINKLLNHVGTCKQYAIDTESERTNNQLSLIQINSIPIEAPSRVMLFGLKHLPNQHSQKYEKILQLFQLIFRLDNEIYSWGDMQRELEPGKDLIIWPIPATLNNIQPHFPAWYNWARTQ
;
A
#
# COMPACT_ATOMS: atom_id res chain seq x y z
N GLN A 1 3.86 25.89 -17.23
CA GLN A 1 3.80 25.33 -15.87
C GLN A 1 2.55 24.45 -15.81
N TYR A 2 2.69 23.17 -15.48
CA TYR A 2 1.53 22.33 -15.20
C TYR A 2 1.01 22.70 -13.80
N PRO A 3 -0.31 22.91 -13.63
CA PRO A 3 -0.88 23.12 -12.30
C PRO A 3 -0.58 21.90 -11.43
N ALA A 4 -0.40 22.13 -10.12
CA ALA A 4 -0.29 21.02 -9.19
C ALA A 4 -1.55 20.15 -9.29
N PHE A 5 -1.37 18.84 -9.33
CA PHE A 5 -2.47 17.90 -9.31
C PHE A 5 -3.18 18.01 -7.95
N HIS A 6 -4.46 18.38 -7.97
CA HIS A 6 -5.29 18.49 -6.79
C HIS A 6 -6.39 17.42 -6.86
N VAL A 7 -6.40 16.52 -5.87
CA VAL A 7 -7.48 15.55 -5.65
C VAL A 7 -8.41 16.13 -4.58
N HIS A 8 -9.73 16.03 -4.78
CA HIS A 8 -10.67 16.47 -3.76
C HIS A 8 -10.54 15.57 -2.52
N SER A 9 -10.61 16.16 -1.33
CA SER A 9 -10.52 15.43 -0.06
C SER A 9 -11.68 14.46 0.18
N SER A 10 -12.76 14.53 -0.62
CA SER A 10 -13.84 13.54 -0.65
C SER A 10 -13.41 12.23 -1.31
N ASP A 11 -12.39 12.24 -2.16
CA ASP A 11 -12.07 11.12 -3.04
C ASP A 11 -11.05 10.18 -2.40
N TYR A 12 -10.34 10.65 -1.36
CA TYR A 12 -9.38 9.84 -0.63
C TYR A 12 -9.32 10.16 0.87
N GLU A 13 -8.97 9.14 1.66
CA GLU A 13 -8.64 9.25 3.08
C GLU A 13 -7.19 8.79 3.31
N LEU A 14 -6.38 9.66 3.93
CA LEU A 14 -5.01 9.34 4.33
C LEU A 14 -4.96 8.83 5.76
N VAL A 15 -4.39 7.64 5.97
CA VAL A 15 -4.28 6.99 7.28
C VAL A 15 -2.83 6.62 7.58
N PHE A 16 -2.25 7.25 8.60
CA PHE A 16 -0.95 6.88 9.14
C PHE A 16 -1.09 5.73 10.14
N ILE A 17 -0.40 4.63 9.86
CA ILE A 17 -0.45 3.40 10.68
C ILE A 17 0.84 3.29 11.47
N ASN A 18 0.71 3.39 12.80
CA ASN A 18 1.78 3.35 13.78
C ASN A 18 1.23 2.90 15.15
N ASN A 19 2.08 2.93 16.19
CA ASN A 19 1.75 2.49 17.54
C ASN A 19 0.57 3.26 18.15
N ASN A 20 0.32 4.49 17.74
CA ASN A 20 -0.76 5.35 18.25
C ASN A 20 -2.07 5.18 17.47
N THR A 21 -2.07 4.45 16.34
CA THR A 21 -3.30 4.19 15.58
C THR A 21 -4.31 3.43 16.44
N SER A 22 -5.55 3.92 16.47
CA SER A 22 -6.59 3.33 17.31
C SER A 22 -7.05 1.98 16.75
N THR A 23 -7.45 1.05 17.62
CA THR A 23 -8.04 -0.24 17.21
C THR A 23 -9.29 -0.03 16.35
N ASN A 24 -10.07 1.01 16.62
CA ASN A 24 -11.25 1.35 15.81
C ASN A 24 -10.86 1.72 14.36
N THR A 25 -9.82 2.52 14.19
CA THR A 25 -9.27 2.85 12.87
C THR A 25 -8.84 1.59 12.12
N ILE A 26 -8.11 0.69 12.79
CA ILE A 26 -7.65 -0.56 12.18
C ILE A 26 -8.83 -1.46 11.79
N ASN A 27 -9.87 -1.56 12.63
CA ASN A 27 -11.09 -2.32 12.30
C ASN A 27 -11.83 -1.72 11.09
N LYS A 28 -11.92 -0.40 10.98
CA LYS A 28 -12.48 0.26 9.78
C LYS A 28 -11.66 -0.05 8.53
N LEU A 29 -10.33 -0.10 8.64
CA LEU A 29 -9.46 -0.50 7.55
C LEU A 29 -9.69 -1.97 7.16
N LEU A 30 -9.82 -2.88 8.13
CA LEU A 30 -10.08 -4.31 7.87
C LEU A 30 -11.36 -4.50 7.06
N ASN A 31 -12.43 -3.80 7.41
CA ASN A 31 -13.70 -3.86 6.65
C ASN A 31 -13.53 -3.37 5.21
N HIS A 32 -12.76 -2.30 5.01
CA HIS A 32 -12.50 -1.72 3.68
C HIS A 32 -11.63 -2.61 2.80
N VAL A 33 -10.51 -3.11 3.33
CA VAL A 33 -9.64 -4.01 2.57
C VAL A 33 -10.28 -5.38 2.35
N GLY A 34 -11.26 -5.76 3.18
CA GLY A 34 -12.02 -7.00 2.99
C GLY A 34 -12.84 -7.00 1.69
N THR A 35 -13.35 -5.84 1.26
CA THR A 35 -14.17 -5.68 0.05
C THR A 35 -13.40 -5.16 -1.15
N CYS A 36 -12.28 -4.48 -0.94
CA CYS A 36 -11.39 -4.02 -2.01
C CYS A 36 -10.57 -5.18 -2.61
N LYS A 37 -10.25 -5.08 -3.90
CA LYS A 37 -9.47 -6.08 -4.64
C LYS A 37 -8.26 -5.52 -5.38
N GLN A 38 -8.15 -4.20 -5.50
CA GLN A 38 -7.11 -3.56 -6.29
C GLN A 38 -6.35 -2.55 -5.44
N TYR A 39 -5.02 -2.59 -5.55
CA TYR A 39 -4.13 -1.75 -4.75
C TYR A 39 -2.97 -1.24 -5.58
N ALA A 40 -2.55 -0.01 -5.34
CA ALA A 40 -1.23 0.46 -5.73
C ALA A 40 -0.32 0.48 -4.50
N ILE A 41 0.87 -0.11 -4.62
CA ILE A 41 1.83 -0.19 -3.52
C ILE A 41 3.14 0.46 -3.95
N ASP A 42 3.72 1.20 -3.01
CA ASP A 42 5.03 1.83 -3.13
C ASP A 42 5.81 1.66 -1.82
N THR A 43 7.14 1.67 -1.90
CA THR A 43 8.02 1.42 -0.76
C THR A 43 9.11 2.46 -0.65
N GLU A 44 9.48 2.80 0.59
CA GLU A 44 10.62 3.70 0.83
C GLU A 44 11.62 3.05 1.77
N SER A 45 12.90 3.13 1.40
CA SER A 45 14.02 2.59 2.16
C SER A 45 14.85 3.71 2.80
N GLU A 46 15.43 3.44 3.97
CA GLU A 46 16.35 4.39 4.59
C GLU A 46 17.63 4.50 3.76
N ARG A 47 18.04 5.74 3.47
CA ARG A 47 19.22 6.03 2.65
C ARG A 47 20.53 5.45 3.21
N THR A 48 20.64 5.25 4.51
CA THR A 48 21.90 4.88 5.19
C THR A 48 22.18 3.38 5.17
N ASN A 49 21.16 2.55 5.17
CA ASN A 49 21.29 1.09 5.31
C ASN A 49 20.38 0.30 4.35
N ASN A 50 19.62 0.99 3.48
CA ASN A 50 18.63 0.43 2.57
C ASN A 50 17.58 -0.46 3.25
N GLN A 51 17.30 -0.23 4.54
CA GLN A 51 16.23 -0.93 5.23
C GLN A 51 14.88 -0.36 4.81
N LEU A 52 13.94 -1.24 4.48
CA LEU A 52 12.56 -0.87 4.23
C LEU A 52 11.99 -0.14 5.46
N SER A 53 11.51 1.08 5.25
CA SER A 53 11.11 2.00 6.32
C SER A 53 9.64 2.34 6.28
N LEU A 54 9.08 2.43 5.08
CA LEU A 54 7.68 2.77 4.82
C LEU A 54 7.13 1.83 3.75
N ILE A 55 5.90 1.38 3.96
CA ILE A 55 5.08 0.80 2.90
C ILE A 55 3.87 1.73 2.73
N GLN A 56 3.67 2.24 1.52
CA GLN A 56 2.49 2.97 1.13
C GLN A 56 1.56 2.04 0.36
N ILE A 57 0.30 1.96 0.79
CA ILE A 57 -0.73 1.17 0.11
C ILE A 57 -1.91 2.08 -0.18
N ASN A 58 -2.16 2.32 -1.46
CA ASN A 58 -3.36 2.98 -1.94
C ASN A 58 -4.37 1.93 -2.41
N SER A 59 -5.57 1.95 -1.83
CA SER A 59 -6.67 1.11 -2.30
C SER A 59 -7.37 1.75 -3.49
N ILE A 60 -7.81 0.91 -4.43
CA ILE A 60 -8.53 1.31 -5.64
C ILE A 60 -9.91 0.64 -5.56
N PRO A 61 -10.84 1.17 -4.75
CA PRO A 61 -12.18 0.62 -4.62
C PRO A 61 -13.04 0.96 -5.84
N ILE A 62 -14.11 0.19 -6.04
CA ILE A 62 -15.14 0.48 -7.05
C ILE A 62 -15.86 1.79 -6.71
N GLU A 63 -16.08 2.05 -5.42
CA GLU A 63 -16.75 3.24 -4.90
C GLU A 63 -15.82 4.00 -3.97
N ALA A 64 -15.80 5.33 -4.09
CA ALA A 64 -15.04 6.22 -3.23
C ALA A 64 -15.47 6.12 -1.75
N PRO A 65 -14.58 6.47 -0.78
CA PRO A 65 -13.24 7.01 -0.98
C PRO A 65 -12.15 5.93 -1.13
N SER A 66 -11.12 6.26 -1.90
CA SER A 66 -9.85 5.52 -1.85
C SER A 66 -9.19 5.72 -0.49
N ARG A 67 -8.43 4.74 -0.02
CA ARG A 67 -7.64 4.88 1.22
C ARG A 67 -6.17 4.73 0.94
N VAL A 68 -5.41 5.75 1.34
CA VAL A 68 -3.95 5.76 1.33
C VAL A 68 -3.47 5.42 2.73
N MET A 69 -2.88 4.24 2.90
CA MET A 69 -2.38 3.72 4.16
C MET A 69 -0.86 3.81 4.17
N LEU A 70 -0.31 4.51 5.17
CA LEU A 70 1.14 4.68 5.34
C LEU A 70 1.62 3.90 6.56
N PHE A 71 2.34 2.80 6.33
CA PHE A 71 2.87 1.92 7.38
C PHE A 71 4.32 2.28 7.68
N GLY A 72 4.56 3.03 8.76
CA GLY A 72 5.92 3.30 9.24
C GLY A 72 6.46 2.10 10.01
N LEU A 73 7.30 1.28 9.38
CA LEU A 73 7.66 -0.05 9.89
C LEU A 73 8.35 -0.02 11.26
N LYS A 74 9.20 0.98 11.50
CA LYS A 74 9.87 1.19 12.81
C LYS A 74 8.94 1.73 13.90
N HIS A 75 7.74 2.17 13.54
CA HIS A 75 6.77 2.75 14.45
C HIS A 75 5.52 1.88 14.62
N LEU A 76 5.55 0.63 14.13
CA LEU A 76 4.47 -0.32 14.34
C LEU A 76 4.34 -0.71 15.82
N PRO A 77 3.16 -1.20 16.25
CA PRO A 77 2.96 -1.70 17.59
C PRO A 77 3.86 -2.91 17.92
N ASN A 78 3.99 -3.23 19.21
CA ASN A 78 4.71 -4.43 19.65
C ASN A 78 4.14 -5.70 19.01
N GLN A 79 5.01 -6.61 18.56
CA GLN A 79 4.65 -7.84 17.83
C GLN A 79 3.70 -8.78 18.60
N HIS A 80 3.73 -8.73 19.93
CA HIS A 80 2.84 -9.52 20.81
C HIS A 80 1.52 -8.81 21.14
N SER A 81 1.27 -7.63 20.58
CA SER A 81 0.03 -6.90 20.82
C SER A 81 -1.07 -7.32 19.83
N GLN A 82 -2.31 -7.34 20.31
CA GLN A 82 -3.50 -7.54 19.46
C GLN A 82 -3.59 -6.52 18.31
N LYS A 83 -3.01 -5.32 18.52
CA LYS A 83 -2.96 -4.28 17.49
C LYS A 83 -2.05 -4.70 16.33
N TYR A 84 -0.92 -5.32 16.62
CA TYR A 84 -0.01 -5.85 15.62
C TYR A 84 -0.63 -7.03 14.86
N GLU A 85 -1.32 -7.94 15.55
CA GLU A 85 -2.06 -9.03 14.90
C GLU A 85 -3.09 -8.51 13.89
N LYS A 86 -3.80 -7.43 14.21
CA LYS A 86 -4.73 -6.79 13.27
C LYS A 86 -4.05 -6.14 12.07
N ILE A 87 -2.82 -5.65 12.25
CA ILE A 87 -2.00 -5.13 11.14
C ILE A 87 -1.55 -6.29 10.24
N LEU A 88 -1.17 -7.44 10.81
CA LEU A 88 -0.90 -8.64 10.02
C LEU A 88 -2.15 -9.07 9.24
N GLN A 89 -3.33 -9.05 9.87
CA GLN A 89 -4.60 -9.34 9.18
C GLN A 89 -4.88 -8.37 8.03
N LEU A 90 -4.55 -7.08 8.18
CA LEU A 90 -4.64 -6.11 7.07
C LEU A 90 -3.76 -6.54 5.90
N PHE A 91 -2.49 -6.85 6.16
CA PHE A 91 -1.58 -7.32 5.11
C PHE A 91 -2.06 -8.62 4.48
N GLN A 92 -2.57 -9.58 5.27
CA GLN A 92 -3.13 -10.82 4.76
C GLN A 92 -4.30 -10.58 3.80
N LEU A 93 -5.20 -9.64 4.12
CA LEU A 93 -6.33 -9.30 3.26
C LEU A 93 -5.91 -8.55 1.99
N ILE A 94 -4.89 -7.69 2.07
CA ILE A 94 -4.37 -6.94 0.92
C ILE A 94 -3.63 -7.85 -0.05
N PHE A 95 -2.81 -8.78 0.46
CA PHE A 95 -1.95 -9.62 -0.35
C PHE A 95 -2.58 -10.96 -0.77
N ARG A 96 -3.89 -11.19 -0.56
CA ARG A 96 -4.57 -12.45 -0.92
C ARG A 96 -4.65 -12.71 -2.43
N LEU A 97 -4.82 -13.97 -2.81
CA LEU A 97 -4.80 -14.48 -4.19
C LEU A 97 -5.68 -13.71 -5.19
N ASP A 98 -6.90 -13.34 -4.80
CA ASP A 98 -7.87 -12.69 -5.68
C ASP A 98 -7.67 -11.17 -5.85
N ASN A 99 -6.61 -10.63 -5.25
CA ASN A 99 -6.29 -9.22 -5.34
C ASN A 99 -5.23 -8.94 -6.42
N GLU A 100 -5.28 -7.74 -6.95
CA GLU A 100 -4.32 -7.20 -7.90
C GLU A 100 -3.54 -6.05 -7.25
N ILE A 101 -2.22 -6.09 -7.40
CA ILE A 101 -1.30 -5.11 -6.84
C ILE A 101 -0.51 -4.48 -7.98
N TYR A 102 -0.57 -3.17 -8.08
CA TYR A 102 0.12 -2.35 -9.05
C TYR A 102 1.31 -1.67 -8.37
N SER A 103 2.46 -1.65 -9.04
CA SER A 103 3.70 -1.18 -8.45
C SER A 103 4.66 -0.62 -9.49
N TRP A 104 5.51 0.32 -9.07
CA TRP A 104 6.58 0.81 -9.92
C TRP A 104 7.87 0.03 -9.67
N GLY A 105 8.08 -1.06 -10.42
CA GLY A 105 9.24 -1.93 -10.22
C GLY A 105 8.84 -3.35 -9.82
N ASP A 106 9.80 -4.10 -9.31
CA ASP A 106 9.59 -5.48 -8.85
C ASP A 106 9.15 -5.50 -7.39
N MET A 107 7.82 -5.50 -7.19
CA MET A 107 7.21 -5.49 -5.86
C MET A 107 7.62 -6.68 -4.99
N GLN A 108 7.89 -7.85 -5.59
CA GLN A 108 8.34 -8.99 -4.81
C GLN A 108 9.71 -8.68 -4.22
N ARG A 109 10.66 -8.22 -5.04
CA ARG A 109 11.99 -7.82 -4.57
C ARG A 109 11.94 -6.67 -3.56
N GLU A 110 11.09 -5.67 -3.76
CA GLU A 110 10.98 -4.51 -2.86
C GLU A 110 10.44 -4.87 -1.48
N LEU A 111 9.53 -5.84 -1.40
CA LEU A 111 8.91 -6.28 -0.15
C LEU A 111 9.65 -7.44 0.54
N GLU A 112 10.63 -8.07 -0.11
CA GLU A 112 11.44 -9.14 0.50
C GLU A 112 12.01 -8.78 1.88
N PRO A 113 12.52 -7.55 2.14
CA PRO A 113 12.98 -7.15 3.48
C PRO A 113 11.88 -7.15 4.55
N GLY A 114 10.61 -7.05 4.15
CA GLY A 114 9.44 -7.03 5.01
C GLY A 114 8.69 -8.38 5.08
N LYS A 115 9.27 -9.48 4.60
CA LYS A 115 8.60 -10.79 4.48
C LYS A 115 8.01 -11.36 5.77
N ASP A 116 8.48 -10.93 6.94
CA ASP A 116 7.94 -11.38 8.24
C ASP A 116 6.64 -10.64 8.61
N LEU A 117 6.35 -9.51 7.95
CA LEU A 117 5.15 -8.70 8.16
C LEU A 117 4.02 -9.06 7.19
N ILE A 118 4.37 -9.56 6.00
CA ILE A 118 3.45 -9.85 4.91
C ILE A 118 3.35 -11.35 4.66
N ILE A 119 2.29 -11.79 3.98
CA ILE A 119 2.26 -13.18 3.49
C ILE A 119 3.34 -13.35 2.43
N TRP A 120 4.21 -14.34 2.60
CA TRP A 120 5.29 -14.64 1.67
C TRP A 120 5.31 -16.14 1.28
N PRO A 121 5.46 -16.50 -0.01
CA PRO A 121 5.44 -15.61 -1.18
C PRO A 121 4.09 -14.88 -1.31
N ILE A 122 4.09 -13.71 -1.95
CA ILE A 122 2.89 -12.89 -2.12
C ILE A 122 1.91 -13.62 -3.05
N PRO A 123 0.71 -14.02 -2.58
CA PRO A 123 -0.23 -14.74 -3.43
C PRO A 123 -1.02 -13.84 -4.40
N ALA A 124 -1.18 -12.56 -4.11
CA ALA A 124 -1.82 -11.60 -5.01
C ALA A 124 -1.12 -11.52 -6.38
N THR A 125 -1.88 -11.12 -7.40
CA THR A 125 -1.32 -10.85 -8.73
C THR A 125 -0.52 -9.55 -8.70
N LEU A 126 0.77 -9.62 -9.05
CA LEU A 126 1.67 -8.47 -9.05
C LEU A 126 1.84 -7.91 -10.48
N ASN A 127 1.49 -6.64 -10.66
CA ASN A 127 1.58 -5.90 -11.91
C ASN A 127 2.67 -4.81 -11.79
N ASN A 128 3.79 -5.00 -12.49
CA ASN A 128 4.81 -3.97 -12.62
C ASN A 128 4.40 -2.99 -13.73
N ILE A 129 4.11 -1.74 -13.37
CA ILE A 129 3.66 -0.72 -14.32
C ILE A 129 4.81 0.04 -15.00
N GLN A 130 6.04 -0.08 -14.49
CA GLN A 130 7.21 0.65 -15.00
C GLN A 130 7.47 0.41 -16.50
N PRO A 131 7.36 -0.81 -17.06
CA PRO A 131 7.58 -1.05 -18.50
C PRO A 131 6.58 -0.33 -19.41
N HIS A 132 5.39 0.03 -18.90
CA HIS A 132 4.35 0.71 -19.68
C HIS A 132 4.56 2.23 -19.75
N PHE A 133 5.37 2.79 -18.86
CA PHE A 133 5.56 4.22 -18.75
C PHE A 133 6.05 4.92 -20.03
N PRO A 134 7.01 4.39 -20.82
CA PRO A 134 7.44 5.06 -22.05
C PRO A 134 6.29 5.25 -23.04
N ALA A 135 5.39 4.26 -23.15
CA ALA A 135 4.22 4.35 -24.02
C ALA A 135 3.23 5.42 -23.51
N TRP A 136 2.93 5.42 -22.22
CA TRP A 136 2.05 6.43 -21.60
C TRP A 136 2.60 7.85 -21.72
N TYR A 137 3.90 8.01 -21.48
CA TYR A 137 4.58 9.30 -21.61
C TYR A 137 4.52 9.82 -23.05
N ASN A 138 4.78 8.96 -24.04
CA ASN A 138 4.69 9.34 -25.45
C ASN A 138 3.27 9.70 -25.86
N TRP A 139 2.26 8.93 -25.41
CA TRP A 139 0.85 9.24 -25.65
C TRP A 139 0.47 10.60 -25.06
N ALA A 140 0.83 10.85 -23.80
CA ALA A 140 0.49 12.10 -23.11
C ALA A 140 1.14 13.34 -23.75
N ARG A 141 2.28 13.18 -24.42
CA ARG A 141 2.94 14.26 -25.18
C ARG A 141 2.25 14.59 -26.51
N THR A 142 1.42 13.68 -27.03
CA THR A 142 0.70 13.86 -28.30
C THR A 142 -0.73 14.35 -28.11
N GLN A 143 -1.18 14.49 -26.87
CA GLN A 143 -2.42 15.17 -26.49
C GLN A 143 -2.16 16.67 -26.33
#